data_AF-W1VQN8-F1
#
_entry.id   AF-W1VQN8-F1
#
_cell.length_a   1.000
_cell.length_b   1.000
_cell.length_c   1.000
_cell.angle_alpha   90.00
_cell.angle_beta   90.00
_cell.angle_gamma   90.00
#
_symmetry.space_group_name_H-M   'P 1'
#
loop_
_entity.id
_entity.type
_entity.pdbx_description
1 polymer ?
#
loop_
_entity_poly.entity_id
_entity_poly.type
_entity_poly.pdbx_seq_one_letter_code
_entity_poly.pdbx_strand_id
1 'polypeptide(L)'
;YKLADAVEDEIESLLGTIDQLPTGAGVGRVIKGETVADQNYINHLVDSVATDLSGLRIVVDASNGAASNVGPAALRAAGAEVIVINASPDGLNINDACGSTHPEQLQAYVRNVGADMGVAYDGDADRCLAVDAEGNLVDGDQIMGLLAIGMKEDGTLGSDTLVVTVMSNLGLILAMKEHGIRTVQTGVGDRYVLERML
;
A
#
# COMPACT_ATOMS: atom_id res chain seq x y z
N TYR A 1 10.59 -2.78 8.93
CA TYR A 1 11.29 -4.05 8.66
C TYR A 1 10.62 -5.15 9.47
N LYS A 2 10.47 -6.34 8.90
CA LYS A 2 10.04 -7.53 9.67
C LYS A 2 11.07 -7.83 10.76
N LEU A 3 10.69 -8.60 11.78
CA LEU A 3 11.64 -9.07 12.78
C LEU A 3 12.69 -9.95 12.07
N ALA A 4 13.94 -9.92 12.55
CA ALA A 4 14.96 -10.82 12.04
C ALA A 4 14.64 -12.25 12.51
N ASP A 5 15.00 -13.28 11.73
CA ASP A 5 14.75 -14.69 12.09
C ASP A 5 15.20 -15.02 13.50
N ALA A 6 16.41 -14.59 13.87
CA ALA A 6 16.94 -14.84 15.20
C ALA A 6 16.06 -14.27 16.34
N VAL A 7 15.34 -13.18 16.09
CA VAL A 7 14.40 -12.57 17.05
C VAL A 7 13.07 -13.34 17.05
N GLU A 8 12.58 -13.78 15.90
CA GLU A 8 11.39 -14.64 15.82
C GLU A 8 11.65 -15.98 16.51
N ASP A 9 12.79 -16.63 16.24
CA ASP A 9 13.25 -17.86 16.88
C ASP A 9 13.38 -17.69 18.40
N GLU A 10 13.90 -16.55 18.87
CA GLU A 10 14.00 -16.24 20.29
C GLU A 10 12.59 -16.14 20.91
N ILE A 11 11.67 -15.39 20.29
CA ILE A 11 10.29 -15.26 20.76
C ILE A 11 9.59 -16.63 20.78
N GLU A 12 9.74 -17.44 19.74
CA GLU A 12 9.20 -18.80 19.67
C GLU A 12 9.74 -19.69 20.77
N SER A 13 11.06 -19.63 21.05
CA SER A 13 11.68 -20.40 22.12
C SER A 13 11.16 -20.05 23.51
N LEU A 14 10.63 -18.84 23.67
CA LEU A 14 10.04 -18.34 24.92
C LEU A 14 8.56 -18.70 25.08
N LEU A 15 7.89 -19.19 24.02
CA LEU A 15 6.48 -19.54 24.09
C LEU A 15 6.26 -20.70 25.07
N GLY A 16 5.52 -20.42 26.15
CA GLY A 16 5.22 -21.40 27.19
C GLY A 16 6.33 -21.62 28.22
N THR A 17 7.41 -20.83 28.20
CA THR A 17 8.52 -20.92 29.15
C THR A 17 8.66 -19.67 30.05
N ILE A 18 7.76 -18.69 29.93
CA ILE A 18 7.81 -17.45 30.71
C ILE A 18 7.15 -17.67 32.08
N ASP A 19 7.99 -17.83 33.11
CA ASP A 19 7.53 -18.06 34.49
C ASP A 19 7.39 -16.77 35.32
N GLN A 20 8.04 -15.67 34.90
CA GLN A 20 8.05 -14.41 35.64
C GLN A 20 7.49 -13.27 34.79
N LEU A 21 6.26 -12.87 35.10
CA LEU A 21 5.61 -11.71 34.50
C LEU A 21 5.74 -10.48 35.41
N PRO A 22 5.79 -9.25 34.84
CA PRO A 22 5.77 -8.03 35.63
C PRO A 22 4.51 -7.94 36.50
N THR A 23 4.67 -7.45 37.74
CA THR A 23 3.56 -7.26 38.69
C THR A 23 3.56 -5.86 39.31
N GLY A 24 2.41 -5.44 39.84
CA GLY A 24 2.25 -4.15 40.51
C GLY A 24 2.64 -2.98 39.61
N ALA A 25 3.62 -2.19 40.06
CA ALA A 25 4.12 -1.03 39.32
C ALA A 25 4.93 -1.40 38.05
N GLY A 26 5.35 -2.66 37.91
CA GLY A 26 6.02 -3.16 36.69
C GLY A 26 5.07 -3.46 35.53
N VAL A 27 3.75 -3.42 35.76
CA VAL A 27 2.74 -3.66 34.72
C VAL A 27 2.61 -2.42 33.83
N GLY A 28 2.73 -2.61 32.51
CA GLY A 28 2.53 -1.56 31.52
C GLY A 28 1.12 -0.97 31.53
N ARG A 29 0.96 0.21 30.92
CA ARG A 29 -0.35 0.89 30.79
C ARG A 29 -0.70 1.06 29.32
N VAL A 30 -1.98 0.89 28.99
CA VAL A 30 -2.52 1.17 27.66
C VAL A 30 -3.07 2.59 27.62
N ILE A 31 -2.61 3.38 26.66
CA ILE A 31 -3.14 4.71 26.36
C ILE A 31 -3.74 4.65 24.97
N LYS A 32 -5.03 4.96 24.85
CA LYS A 32 -5.69 5.04 23.54
C LYS A 32 -5.34 6.36 22.87
N GLY A 33 -4.86 6.29 21.64
CA GLY A 33 -4.42 7.46 20.86
C GLY A 33 -4.78 7.38 19.38
N GLU A 34 -5.74 6.53 19.02
CA GLU A 34 -6.12 6.19 17.63
C GLU A 34 -6.34 7.44 16.77
N THR A 35 -7.16 8.39 17.21
CA THR A 35 -7.43 9.62 16.44
C THR A 35 -6.18 10.47 16.18
N VAL A 36 -5.26 10.54 17.15
CA VAL A 36 -4.02 11.30 16.99
C VAL A 36 -3.06 10.56 16.06
N ALA A 37 -3.01 9.23 16.15
CA ALA A 37 -2.21 8.39 15.26
C ALA A 37 -2.69 8.50 13.81
N ASP A 38 -4.00 8.39 13.58
CA ASP A 38 -4.61 8.52 12.25
C ASP A 38 -4.27 9.87 11.62
N GLN A 39 -4.48 10.97 12.36
CA GLN A 39 -4.19 12.31 11.84
C GLN A 39 -2.70 12.51 11.55
N ASN A 40 -1.81 12.01 12.41
CA ASN A 40 -0.38 12.10 12.18
C ASN A 40 0.03 11.33 10.92
N TYR A 41 -0.55 10.15 10.69
CA TYR A 41 -0.27 9.37 9.50
C TYR A 41 -0.85 10.01 8.24
N ILE A 42 -2.06 10.55 8.29
CA ILE A 42 -2.66 11.35 7.21
C ILE A 42 -1.74 12.52 6.84
N ASN A 43 -1.28 13.30 7.83
CA ASN A 43 -0.38 14.42 7.58
C ASN A 43 0.93 13.97 6.93
N HIS A 44 1.52 12.87 7.41
CA HIS A 44 2.73 12.31 6.80
C HIS A 44 2.52 11.92 5.34
N LEU A 45 1.38 11.29 5.01
CA LEU A 45 1.05 10.94 3.63
C LEU A 45 0.86 12.19 2.76
N VAL A 46 0.16 13.21 3.25
CA VAL A 46 -0.03 14.48 2.52
C VAL A 46 1.31 15.18 2.27
N ASP A 47 2.19 15.24 3.27
CA ASP A 47 3.52 15.83 3.17
C ASP A 47 4.43 15.07 2.17
N SER A 48 4.14 13.79 1.90
CA SER A 48 4.89 12.98 0.93
C SER A 48 4.53 13.28 -0.53
N VAL A 49 3.39 13.95 -0.78
CA VAL A 49 2.94 14.31 -2.12
C VAL A 49 3.50 15.69 -2.47
N ALA A 50 4.30 15.76 -3.54
CA ALA A 50 4.93 17.01 -3.99
C ALA A 50 3.97 17.94 -4.78
N THR A 51 2.76 17.47 -5.08
CA THR A 51 1.82 18.11 -6.01
C THR A 51 0.41 18.10 -5.44
N ASP A 52 -0.31 19.21 -5.62
CA ASP A 52 -1.74 19.31 -5.32
C ASP A 52 -2.55 18.42 -6.28
N LEU A 53 -3.45 17.60 -5.73
CA LEU A 53 -4.31 16.69 -6.51
C LEU A 53 -5.64 17.35 -6.92
N SER A 54 -5.80 18.65 -6.69
CA SER A 54 -6.98 19.41 -7.11
C SER A 54 -7.28 19.22 -8.60
N GLY A 55 -8.55 18.93 -8.90
CA GLY A 55 -9.02 18.66 -10.26
C GLY A 55 -9.03 17.18 -10.64
N LEU A 56 -8.45 16.30 -9.82
CA LEU A 56 -8.57 14.85 -9.99
C LEU A 56 -9.77 14.30 -9.22
N ARG A 57 -10.56 13.46 -9.88
CA ARG A 57 -11.60 12.64 -9.29
C ARG A 57 -11.10 11.20 -9.17
N ILE A 58 -11.00 10.72 -7.93
CA ILE A 58 -10.45 9.40 -7.60
C ILE A 58 -11.52 8.54 -6.92
N VAL A 59 -11.74 7.33 -7.43
CA VAL A 59 -12.57 6.32 -6.75
C VAL A 59 -11.68 5.45 -5.86
N VAL A 60 -12.03 5.31 -4.59
CA VAL A 60 -11.30 4.48 -3.62
C VAL A 60 -12.15 3.28 -3.24
N ASP A 61 -11.64 2.08 -3.49
CA ASP A 61 -12.14 0.84 -2.89
C ASP A 61 -11.27 0.49 -1.67
N ALA A 62 -11.87 0.58 -0.48
CA ALA A 62 -11.17 0.37 0.77
C ALA A 62 -11.34 -1.03 1.36
N SER A 63 -11.91 -1.99 0.62
CA SER A 63 -12.06 -3.40 1.03
C SER A 63 -12.83 -3.65 2.33
N ASN A 64 -13.57 -2.66 2.82
CA ASN A 64 -14.08 -2.59 4.19
C ASN A 64 -12.98 -2.91 5.22
N GLY A 65 -11.74 -2.51 4.92
CA GLY A 65 -10.54 -2.79 5.68
C GLY A 65 -9.96 -1.56 6.38
N ALA A 66 -8.67 -1.63 6.72
CA ALA A 66 -7.94 -0.60 7.44
C ALA A 66 -7.93 0.77 6.71
N ALA A 67 -7.94 0.78 5.38
CA ALA A 67 -7.95 1.99 4.58
C ALA A 67 -9.30 2.75 4.59
N SER A 68 -10.38 2.18 5.13
CA SER A 68 -11.75 2.73 5.04
C SER A 68 -11.87 4.19 5.51
N ASN A 69 -11.09 4.57 6.52
CA ASN A 69 -11.07 5.93 7.05
C ASN A 69 -9.88 6.74 6.51
N VAL A 70 -8.66 6.23 6.69
CA VAL A 70 -7.43 6.98 6.44
C VAL A 70 -7.17 7.22 4.96
N GLY A 71 -7.41 6.22 4.10
CA GLY A 71 -7.12 6.31 2.67
C GLY A 71 -7.89 7.45 1.98
N PRO A 72 -9.22 7.47 2.07
CA PRO A 72 -10.02 8.58 1.54
C PRO A 72 -9.70 9.93 2.18
N ALA A 73 -9.39 9.97 3.48
CA ALA A 73 -9.06 11.22 4.17
C ALA A 73 -7.75 11.83 3.67
N ALA A 74 -6.71 11.01 3.45
CA ALA A 74 -5.42 11.46 2.93
C ALA A 74 -5.54 12.04 1.51
N LEU A 75 -6.24 11.35 0.61
CA LEU A 75 -6.44 11.84 -0.77
C LEU A 75 -7.26 13.14 -0.82
N ARG A 76 -8.29 13.27 0.01
CA ARG A 76 -9.05 14.52 0.14
C ARG A 76 -8.19 15.66 0.68
N ALA A 77 -7.37 15.39 1.69
CA ALA A 77 -6.47 16.37 2.27
C ALA A 77 -5.39 16.83 1.27
N ALA A 78 -5.01 15.96 0.33
CA ALA A 78 -4.13 16.29 -0.80
C ALA A 78 -4.83 17.03 -1.96
N GLY A 79 -6.14 17.32 -1.87
CA GLY A 79 -6.88 18.15 -2.83
C GLY A 79 -7.81 17.41 -3.79
N ALA A 80 -7.78 16.08 -3.82
CA ALA A 80 -8.60 15.30 -4.76
C ALA A 80 -10.10 15.28 -4.42
N GLU A 81 -10.95 15.18 -5.43
CA GLU A 81 -12.34 14.77 -5.27
C GLU A 81 -12.39 13.25 -5.07
N VAL A 82 -12.77 12.77 -3.89
CA VAL A 82 -12.73 11.34 -3.57
C VAL A 82 -14.11 10.74 -3.39
N ILE A 83 -14.43 9.78 -4.26
CA ILE A 83 -15.61 8.92 -4.17
C ILE A 83 -15.17 7.59 -3.56
N VAL A 84 -15.90 7.09 -2.56
CA VAL A 84 -15.49 5.91 -1.80
C VAL A 84 -16.53 4.80 -1.97
N ILE A 85 -16.03 3.60 -2.21
CA ILE A 85 -16.79 2.34 -2.17
C ILE A 85 -16.15 1.40 -1.15
N ASN A 86 -16.94 0.49 -0.60
CA ASN A 86 -16.48 -0.53 0.36
C ASN A 86 -15.66 0.07 1.52
N ALA A 87 -16.23 1.05 2.21
CA ALA A 87 -15.63 1.69 3.38
C ALA A 87 -16.58 1.72 4.59
N SER A 88 -17.45 0.71 4.68
CA SER A 88 -18.42 0.56 5.78
C SER A 88 -18.19 -0.80 6.47
N PRO A 89 -17.07 -0.95 7.19
CA PRO A 89 -16.76 -2.20 7.87
C PRO A 89 -17.80 -2.54 8.94
N ASP A 90 -18.29 -3.78 8.94
CA ASP A 90 -19.16 -4.34 9.99
C ASP A 90 -18.45 -5.41 10.83
N GLY A 91 -17.18 -5.68 10.53
CA GLY A 91 -16.35 -6.71 11.17
C GLY A 91 -16.44 -8.08 10.51
N LEU A 92 -17.30 -8.27 9.51
CA LEU A 92 -17.50 -9.52 8.78
C LEU A 92 -17.29 -9.37 7.26
N ASN A 93 -17.41 -8.16 6.73
CA ASN A 93 -17.43 -7.86 5.30
C ASN A 93 -16.08 -7.42 4.69
N ILE A 94 -14.96 -7.67 5.38
CA ILE A 94 -13.63 -7.36 4.87
C ILE A 94 -13.30 -8.24 3.66
N ASN A 95 -12.80 -7.64 2.57
CA ASN A 95 -12.49 -8.30 1.29
C ASN A 95 -13.66 -9.08 0.66
N ASP A 96 -14.91 -8.87 1.12
CA ASP A 96 -16.07 -9.59 0.60
C ASP A 96 -16.47 -9.01 -0.77
N ALA A 97 -16.06 -9.70 -1.84
CA ALA A 97 -16.29 -9.30 -3.23
C ALA A 97 -15.90 -7.84 -3.55
N CYS A 98 -14.87 -7.33 -2.88
CA CYS A 98 -14.30 -5.99 -3.04
C CYS A 98 -12.78 -6.01 -2.93
N GLY A 99 -12.15 -4.87 -3.25
CA GLY A 99 -10.73 -4.68 -3.02
C GLY A 99 -9.81 -5.05 -4.16
N SER A 100 -8.52 -5.08 -3.87
CA SER A 100 -7.47 -5.40 -4.86
C SER A 100 -7.63 -6.80 -5.46
N THR A 101 -8.25 -7.76 -4.75
CA THR A 101 -8.52 -9.10 -5.29
C THR A 101 -9.80 -9.20 -6.11
N HIS A 102 -10.71 -8.21 -5.99
CA HIS A 102 -12.00 -8.14 -6.69
C HIS A 102 -12.25 -6.72 -7.24
N PRO A 103 -11.44 -6.26 -8.22
CA PRO A 103 -11.47 -4.88 -8.71
C PRO A 103 -12.64 -4.59 -9.67
N GLU A 104 -13.48 -5.58 -10.02
CA GLU A 104 -14.49 -5.46 -11.06
C GLU A 104 -15.52 -4.36 -10.75
N GLN A 105 -15.88 -4.22 -9.47
CA GLN A 105 -16.77 -3.15 -9.01
C GLN A 105 -16.12 -1.79 -9.20
N LEU A 106 -14.85 -1.64 -8.81
CA LEU A 106 -14.08 -0.41 -8.98
C LEU A 106 -13.97 -0.03 -10.46
N GLN A 107 -13.62 -0.98 -11.33
CA GLN A 107 -13.51 -0.79 -12.78
C GLN A 107 -14.81 -0.27 -13.41
N ALA A 108 -15.95 -0.85 -13.03
CA ALA A 108 -17.24 -0.37 -13.49
C ALA A 108 -17.56 1.02 -12.93
N TYR A 109 -17.27 1.26 -11.65
CA TYR A 109 -17.60 2.50 -10.97
C TYR A 109 -16.83 3.70 -11.54
N VAL A 110 -15.51 3.55 -11.77
CA VAL A 110 -14.66 4.59 -12.38
C VAL A 110 -15.25 5.08 -13.70
N ARG A 111 -15.62 4.16 -14.61
CA ARG A 111 -16.28 4.50 -15.87
C ARG A 111 -17.62 5.19 -15.67
N ASN A 112 -18.45 4.67 -14.77
CA ASN A 112 -19.82 5.16 -14.58
C ASN A 112 -19.87 6.60 -14.05
N VAL A 113 -18.90 6.98 -13.20
CA VAL A 113 -18.84 8.33 -12.61
C VAL A 113 -17.89 9.28 -13.35
N GLY A 114 -17.23 8.78 -14.40
CA GLY A 114 -16.21 9.53 -15.15
C GLY A 114 -15.08 10.01 -14.26
N ALA A 115 -14.55 9.13 -13.40
CA ALA A 115 -13.39 9.41 -12.59
C ALA A 115 -12.09 9.29 -13.42
N ASP A 116 -11.07 10.05 -13.02
CA ASP A 116 -9.77 10.05 -13.70
C ASP A 116 -8.98 8.78 -13.39
N MET A 117 -9.19 8.21 -12.19
CA MET A 117 -8.64 6.90 -11.82
C MET A 117 -9.41 6.28 -10.65
N GLY A 118 -9.15 4.99 -10.44
CA GLY A 118 -9.51 4.26 -9.23
C GLY A 118 -8.28 3.69 -8.53
N VAL A 119 -8.39 3.48 -7.22
CA VAL A 119 -7.43 2.71 -6.42
C VAL A 119 -8.17 1.73 -5.53
N ALA A 120 -7.72 0.48 -5.52
CA ALA A 120 -8.23 -0.57 -4.65
C ALA A 120 -7.13 -1.01 -3.68
N TYR A 121 -7.45 -0.99 -2.39
CA TYR A 121 -6.60 -1.55 -1.33
C TYR A 121 -7.03 -2.96 -0.99
N ASP A 122 -6.20 -3.74 -0.29
CA ASP A 122 -6.65 -4.93 0.43
C ASP A 122 -7.02 -4.62 1.89
N GLY A 123 -7.38 -5.66 2.65
CA GLY A 123 -7.96 -5.54 3.97
C GLY A 123 -7.10 -4.80 5.00
N ASP A 124 -5.78 -4.96 4.98
CA ASP A 124 -4.83 -4.23 5.83
C ASP A 124 -4.07 -3.13 5.08
N ALA A 125 -4.34 -2.96 3.78
CA ALA A 125 -3.84 -1.90 2.92
C ALA A 125 -2.32 -1.89 2.74
N ASP A 126 -1.67 -3.06 2.74
CA ASP A 126 -0.27 -3.20 2.36
C ASP A 126 -0.11 -3.38 0.84
N ARG A 127 -1.20 -3.64 0.12
CA ARG A 127 -1.26 -3.71 -1.34
C ARG A 127 -2.24 -2.70 -1.91
N CYS A 128 -1.92 -2.25 -3.12
CA CYS A 128 -2.85 -1.52 -3.95
C CYS A 128 -2.78 -1.98 -5.41
N LEU A 129 -3.93 -1.86 -6.09
CA LEU A 129 -4.02 -1.87 -7.55
C LEU A 129 -4.71 -0.58 -7.98
N ALA A 130 -4.46 -0.16 -9.21
CA ALA A 130 -5.09 1.02 -9.79
C ALA A 130 -6.00 0.64 -10.95
N VAL A 131 -6.87 1.58 -11.31
CA VAL A 131 -7.78 1.48 -12.44
C VAL A 131 -7.68 2.79 -13.21
N ASP A 132 -7.47 2.73 -14.52
CA ASP A 132 -7.43 3.94 -15.36
C ASP A 132 -8.83 4.51 -15.65
N ALA A 133 -8.91 5.68 -16.27
CA ALA A 133 -10.18 6.33 -16.62
C ALA A 133 -11.09 5.49 -17.56
N GLU A 134 -10.52 4.55 -18.33
CA GLU A 134 -11.27 3.64 -19.19
C GLU A 134 -11.75 2.37 -18.44
N GLY A 135 -11.38 2.25 -17.16
CA GLY A 135 -11.71 1.12 -16.31
C GLY A 135 -10.84 -0.11 -16.57
N ASN A 136 -9.65 0.05 -17.15
CA ASN A 136 -8.66 -1.03 -17.26
C ASN A 136 -7.92 -1.16 -15.94
N LEU A 137 -7.60 -2.40 -15.57
CA LEU A 137 -6.79 -2.68 -14.38
C LEU A 137 -5.34 -2.30 -14.66
N VAL A 138 -4.72 -1.62 -13.69
CA VAL A 138 -3.30 -1.29 -13.64
C VAL A 138 -2.69 -2.08 -12.49
N ASP A 139 -1.93 -3.11 -12.83
CA ASP A 139 -1.37 -4.04 -11.85
C ASP A 139 -0.11 -3.50 -11.15
N GLY A 140 0.40 -4.26 -10.17
CA GLY A 140 1.58 -3.86 -9.40
C GLY A 140 2.83 -3.66 -10.26
N ASP A 141 3.02 -4.43 -11.33
CA ASP A 141 4.18 -4.27 -12.22
C ASP A 141 4.06 -2.97 -13.02
N GLN A 142 2.86 -2.63 -13.51
CA GLN A 142 2.60 -1.37 -14.21
C GLN A 142 2.77 -0.17 -13.27
N ILE A 143 2.27 -0.24 -12.04
CA ILE A 143 2.45 0.80 -11.02
C ILE A 143 3.93 1.00 -10.71
N MET A 144 4.67 -0.08 -10.44
CA MET A 144 6.12 0.00 -10.17
C MET A 144 6.89 0.57 -11.36
N GLY A 145 6.53 0.18 -12.59
CA GLY A 145 7.16 0.70 -13.80
C GLY A 145 6.96 2.21 -13.97
N LEU A 146 5.72 2.68 -13.80
CA LEU A 146 5.38 4.10 -13.88
C LEU A 146 6.15 4.92 -12.83
N LEU A 147 6.16 4.45 -11.58
CA LEU A 147 6.88 5.12 -10.48
C LEU A 147 8.39 5.12 -10.72
N ALA A 148 8.98 4.00 -11.13
CA ALA A 148 10.42 3.90 -11.37
C ALA A 148 10.87 4.82 -12.49
N ILE A 149 10.10 4.92 -13.58
CA ILE A 149 10.40 5.83 -14.70
C ILE A 149 10.32 7.28 -14.23
N GLY A 150 9.23 7.69 -13.55
CA GLY A 150 9.10 9.05 -13.02
C GLY A 150 10.23 9.41 -12.05
N MET A 151 10.54 8.53 -11.11
CA MET A 151 11.65 8.73 -10.17
C MET A 151 13.01 8.80 -10.86
N LYS A 152 13.21 8.07 -11.97
CA LYS A 152 14.44 8.13 -12.76
C LYS A 152 14.57 9.47 -13.48
N GLU A 153 13.48 9.98 -14.03
CA GLU A 153 13.42 11.30 -14.69
C GLU A 153 13.67 12.44 -13.70
N ASP A 154 13.14 12.32 -12.48
CA ASP A 154 13.34 13.27 -11.38
C ASP A 154 14.71 13.13 -10.69
N GLY A 155 15.50 12.11 -11.04
CA GLY A 155 16.79 11.81 -10.40
C GLY A 155 16.68 11.36 -8.94
N THR A 156 15.52 10.89 -8.52
CA THR A 156 15.23 10.41 -7.15
C THR A 156 15.28 8.88 -7.02
N LEU A 157 15.36 8.15 -8.14
CA LEU A 157 15.46 6.69 -8.13
C LEU A 157 16.82 6.23 -7.60
N GLY A 158 16.82 5.58 -6.44
CA GLY A 158 18.04 5.09 -5.78
C GLY A 158 18.85 4.15 -6.68
N SER A 159 20.10 4.53 -6.98
CA SER A 159 21.03 3.77 -7.84
C SER A 159 20.44 3.36 -9.20
N ASP A 160 19.45 4.10 -9.70
CA ASP A 160 18.72 3.78 -10.93
C ASP A 160 18.22 2.33 -10.98
N THR A 161 17.80 1.78 -9.84
CA THR A 161 17.50 0.35 -9.69
C THR A 161 16.09 0.11 -9.18
N LEU A 162 15.37 -0.80 -9.84
CA LEU A 162 14.11 -1.36 -9.38
C LEU A 162 14.31 -2.81 -8.90
N VAL A 163 13.91 -3.09 -7.66
CA VAL A 163 13.94 -4.45 -7.09
C VAL A 163 12.55 -5.08 -7.23
N VAL A 164 12.47 -6.27 -7.82
CA VAL A 164 11.23 -7.01 -8.03
C VAL A 164 11.42 -8.48 -7.70
N THR A 165 10.34 -9.24 -7.61
CA THR A 165 10.44 -10.72 -7.50
C THR A 165 10.57 -11.36 -8.87
N VAL A 166 10.95 -12.63 -8.91
CA VAL A 166 10.91 -13.47 -10.14
C VAL A 166 9.50 -13.65 -10.74
N MET A 167 8.44 -13.22 -10.05
CA MET A 167 7.06 -13.29 -10.55
C MET A 167 6.68 -12.11 -11.46
N SER A 168 7.46 -11.02 -11.45
CA SER A 168 7.18 -9.87 -12.30
C SER A 168 7.29 -10.21 -13.78
N ASN A 169 6.39 -9.63 -14.57
CA ASN A 169 6.25 -9.89 -15.99
C ASN A 169 7.48 -9.41 -16.78
N LEU A 170 7.78 -10.11 -17.88
CA LEU A 170 8.83 -9.74 -18.83
C LEU A 170 8.68 -8.30 -19.37
N GLY A 171 7.44 -7.83 -19.56
CA GLY A 171 7.13 -6.48 -20.02
C GLY A 171 7.74 -5.39 -19.12
N LEU A 172 7.66 -5.55 -17.80
CA LEU A 172 8.29 -4.63 -16.86
C LEU A 172 9.81 -4.61 -17.04
N ILE A 173 10.44 -5.79 -17.15
CA ILE A 173 11.90 -5.90 -17.31
C ILE A 173 12.37 -5.24 -18.60
N LEU A 174 11.62 -5.42 -19.69
CA LEU A 174 11.91 -4.78 -20.98
C LEU A 174 11.76 -3.25 -20.88
N ALA A 175 10.67 -2.77 -20.30
CA ALA A 175 10.43 -1.33 -20.11
C ALA A 175 11.54 -0.67 -19.26
N MET A 176 11.92 -1.28 -18.13
CA MET A 176 13.01 -0.75 -17.30
C MET A 176 14.33 -0.67 -18.07
N LYS A 177 14.64 -1.68 -18.89
CA LYS A 177 15.85 -1.66 -19.73
C LYS A 177 15.82 -0.54 -20.77
N GLU A 178 14.69 -0.30 -21.41
CA GLU A 178 14.52 0.79 -22.38
C GLU A 178 14.73 2.17 -21.73
N HIS A 179 14.31 2.34 -20.48
CA HIS A 179 14.50 3.56 -19.69
C HIS A 179 15.83 3.61 -18.92
N GLY A 180 16.75 2.67 -19.15
CA GLY A 180 18.06 2.65 -18.49
C GLY A 180 18.01 2.38 -16.99
N ILE A 181 16.94 1.74 -16.50
CA ILE A 181 16.74 1.34 -15.11
C ILE A 181 17.22 -0.11 -14.94
N ARG A 182 18.08 -0.34 -13.96
CA ARG A 182 18.56 -1.67 -13.60
C ARG A 182 17.46 -2.42 -12.86
N THR A 183 17.15 -3.64 -13.29
CA THR A 183 16.25 -4.53 -12.53
C THR A 183 17.05 -5.54 -11.71
N VAL A 184 16.66 -5.75 -10.46
CA VAL A 184 17.18 -6.82 -9.61
C VAL A 184 16.03 -7.72 -9.22
N GLN A 185 16.15 -9.01 -9.55
CA GLN A 185 15.14 -10.01 -9.21
C GLN A 185 15.51 -10.77 -7.93
N THR A 186 14.53 -10.97 -7.06
CA THR A 186 14.64 -11.73 -5.80
C THR A 186 13.69 -12.93 -5.79
N GLY A 187 13.82 -13.79 -4.78
CA GLY A 187 12.80 -14.80 -4.48
C GLY A 187 11.42 -14.18 -4.20
N VAL A 188 10.38 -15.02 -4.23
CA VAL A 188 9.00 -14.59 -3.95
C VAL A 188 8.85 -14.28 -2.46
N GLY A 189 8.40 -13.07 -2.14
CA GLY A 189 8.15 -12.61 -0.78
C GLY A 189 8.65 -11.18 -0.54
N ASP A 190 7.86 -10.38 0.16
CA ASP A 190 8.15 -8.99 0.55
C ASP A 190 9.49 -8.82 1.28
N ARG A 191 9.85 -9.80 2.11
CA ARG A 191 11.10 -9.84 2.86
C ARG A 191 12.32 -9.82 1.95
N TYR A 192 12.36 -10.66 0.91
CA TYR A 192 13.51 -10.73 0.01
C TYR A 192 13.67 -9.45 -0.80
N VAL A 193 12.56 -8.79 -1.15
CA VAL A 193 12.57 -7.49 -1.81
C VAL A 193 13.18 -6.46 -0.87
N LEU A 194 12.70 -6.37 0.38
CA LEU A 194 13.22 -5.42 1.36
C LEU A 194 14.70 -5.65 1.69
N GLU A 195 15.12 -6.89 1.94
CA GLU A 195 16.52 -7.25 2.21
C GLU A 195 17.46 -6.82 1.08
N ARG A 196 16.96 -6.78 -0.16
CA ARG A 196 17.77 -6.40 -1.32
C ARG A 196 17.81 -4.89 -1.57
N MET A 197 16.83 -4.15 -1.05
CA MET A 197 16.77 -2.69 -1.09
C MET A 197 17.67 -2.02 -0.04
N LEU A 198 17.94 -2.69 1.08
CA LEU A 198 18.85 -2.27 2.15
C LEU A 198 20.32 -2.58 1.82
#